data_AF-A0A2V8A0Z5-F1
#
_entry.id   AF-A0A2V8A0Z5-F1
#
_cell.length_a   1.000
_cell.length_b   1.000
_cell.length_c   1.000
_cell.angle_alpha   90.00
_cell.angle_beta   90.00
_cell.angle_gamma   90.00
#
_symmetry.space_group_name_H-M   'P 1'
#
loop_
_entity.id
_entity.type
_entity.pdbx_description
1 polymer ?
#
loop_
_entity_poly.entity_id
_entity_poly.type
_entity_poly.pdbx_seq_one_letter_code
_entity_poly.pdbx_strand_id
1 'polypeptide(L)' 'LGMIKHHQGAIDMVDVLFKSYGAAQDETIFKFASDVYADQSTEISRMNEMLGNHQ' A
#
# COMPACT_ATOMS: atom_id res chain seq x y z
N LEU A 1 -8.94 -13.00 1.91
CA LEU A 1 -8.72 -12.21 3.16
C LEU A 1 -7.24 -12.03 3.52
N GLY A 2 -6.39 -13.07 3.44
CA GLY A 2 -4.96 -12.95 3.80
C GLY A 2 -4.18 -11.88 3.01
N MET A 3 -4.38 -11.80 1.68
CA MET A 3 -3.70 -10.82 0.84
C MET A 3 -4.18 -9.38 1.07
N ILE A 4 -5.48 -9.16 1.30
CA ILE A 4 -6.00 -7.84 1.66
C ILE A 4 -5.30 -7.32 2.93
N LYS A 5 -5.20 -8.15 3.97
CA LYS A 5 -4.49 -7.78 5.21
C LYS A 5 -2.99 -7.57 4.99
N HIS A 6 -2.36 -8.41 4.17
CA HIS A 6 -0.94 -8.27 3.83
C HIS A 6 -0.66 -6.94 3.14
N HIS A 7 -1.45 -6.57 2.13
CA HIS A 7 -1.32 -5.29 1.43
C HIS A 7 -1.62 -4.09 2.34
N GLN A 8 -2.59 -4.20 3.25
CA GLN A 8 -2.82 -3.16 4.27
C GLN A 8 -1.57 -2.96 5.14
N GLY A 9 -0.90 -4.05 5.56
CA GLY A 9 0.36 -3.95 6.29
C GLY A 9 1.48 -3.27 5.48
N ALA A 10 1.53 -3.46 4.16
CA ALA A 10 2.48 -2.76 3.30
C ALA A 10 2.19 -1.25 3.23
N ILE A 11 0.91 -0.86 3.15
CA ILE A 11 0.48 0.55 3.20
C ILE A 11 0.85 1.18 4.54
N ASP A 12 0.61 0.48 5.65
CA ASP A 12 0.94 0.99 6.98
C ASP A 12 2.46 1.23 7.13
N MET A 13 3.30 0.40 6.53
CA MET A 13 4.75 0.59 6.49
C MET A 13 5.17 1.81 5.67
N VAL A 14 4.50 2.08 4.53
CA VAL A 14 4.71 3.30 3.73
C VAL A 14 4.35 4.55 4.55
N ASP A 15 3.23 4.51 5.26
CA ASP A 15 2.81 5.61 6.13
C ASP A 15 3.83 5.89 7.25
N VAL A 16 4.38 4.84 7.87
CA VAL A 16 5.44 4.97 8.87
C VAL A 16 6.69 5.59 8.26
N LEU A 17 7.08 5.15 7.06
CA LEU A 17 8.23 5.68 6.35
C LEU A 17 8.08 7.18 6.10
N PHE A 18 6.95 7.63 5.53
CA PHE A 18 6.72 9.04 5.23
C PHE A 18 6.58 9.94 6.46
N LYS A 19 6.20 9.39 7.62
CA LYS A 19 6.20 10.10 8.91
C LYS A 19 7.60 10.25 9.50
N SER A 20 8.58 9.46 9.05
CA SER A 20 9.94 9.53 9.56
C SER A 20 10.71 10.72 8.99
N TYR A 21 11.50 11.38 9.84
CA TYR A 21 12.26 12.56 9.46
C TYR A 21 13.25 12.24 8.33
N GLY A 22 13.14 12.97 7.22
CA GLY A 22 14.06 12.85 6.08
C GLY A 22 13.74 11.73 5.07
N ALA A 23 12.78 10.84 5.33
CA ALA A 23 12.50 9.72 4.43
C ALA A 23 11.91 10.12 3.06
N ALA A 24 11.24 11.26 2.97
CA ALA A 24 10.76 11.82 1.71
C ALA A 24 11.82 12.65 0.95
N GLN A 25 13.05 12.74 1.46
CA GLN A 25 14.13 13.52 0.83
C GLN A 25 14.93 12.70 -0.20
N ASP A 26 14.95 11.38 -0.06
CA ASP A 26 15.50 10.50 -1.08
C ASP A 26 14.44 10.21 -2.14
N GLU A 27 14.67 10.70 -3.36
CA GLU A 27 13.73 10.57 -4.49
C GLU A 27 13.44 9.10 -4.85
N THR A 28 14.44 8.22 -4.72
CA THR A 28 14.29 6.79 -5.01
C THR A 28 13.36 6.14 -4.00
N ILE A 29 13.55 6.46 -2.72
CA ILE A 29 12.71 5.95 -1.64
C ILE A 29 11.29 6.52 -1.74
N PHE A 30 11.15 7.82 -2.02
CA PHE A 30 9.86 8.45 -2.21
C PHE A 30 9.07 7.80 -3.35
N LYS A 31 9.73 7.60 -4.50
CA LYS A 31 9.11 6.96 -5.66
C LYS A 31 8.70 5.52 -5.35
N PHE A 32 9.59 4.72 -4.77
CA PHE A 32 9.30 3.35 -4.39
C PHE A 32 8.09 3.26 -3.45
N ALA A 33 8.08 4.06 -2.39
CA ALA A 33 7.00 4.06 -1.41
C ALA A 33 5.65 4.53 -2.01
N SER A 34 5.69 5.51 -2.91
CA SER A 34 4.50 5.99 -3.63
C SER A 34 3.94 4.93 -4.59
N ASP A 35 4.82 4.24 -5.33
CA ASP A 35 4.43 3.17 -6.26
C ASP A 35 3.81 2.00 -5.46
N VAL A 36 4.42 1.59 -4.34
CA VAL A 36 3.85 0.58 -3.42
C VAL A 36 2.47 1.02 -2.92
N TYR A 37 2.32 2.25 -2.42
CA TYR A 37 1.02 2.71 -1.93
C TYR A 37 -0.07 2.61 -3.00
N ALA A 38 0.22 3.08 -4.22
CA ALA A 38 -0.73 3.12 -5.32
C ALA A 38 -1.15 1.71 -5.78
N ASP A 39 -0.19 0.81 -5.97
CA ASP A 39 -0.44 -0.54 -6.43
C ASP A 39 -1.23 -1.34 -5.38
N GLN A 40 -0.77 -1.32 -4.13
CA GLN A 40 -1.37 -2.07 -3.03
C GLN A 40 -2.81 -1.62 -2.74
N SER A 41 -3.08 -0.31 -2.81
CA SER A 41 -4.44 0.24 -2.67
C SER A 41 -5.36 -0.22 -3.79
N THR A 42 -4.85 -0.25 -5.03
CA THR A 42 -5.60 -0.72 -6.20
C THR A 42 -5.90 -2.22 -6.11
N GLU A 43 -4.93 -3.03 -5.67
CA GLU A 43 -5.09 -4.47 -5.49
C GLU A 43 -6.11 -4.80 -4.38
N ILE A 44 -6.12 -4.03 -3.28
CA ILE A 44 -7.15 -4.16 -2.23
C ILE A 44 -8.55 -3.88 -2.80
N SER A 45 -8.73 -2.80 -3.57
CA SER A 45 -10.03 -2.47 -4.18
C SER A 45 -10.53 -3.63 -5.05
N ARG A 46 -9.68 -4.12 -5.96
CA ARG A 46 -10.00 -5.24 -6.86
C ARG A 46 -10.35 -6.51 -6.08
N MET A 47 -9.60 -6.85 -5.04
CA MET A 47 -9.91 -8.04 -4.24
C MET A 47 -11.23 -7.91 -3.47
N ASN A 48 -11.56 -6.72 -2.96
CA ASN A 48 -12.84 -6.48 -2.29
C ASN A 48 -14.01 -6.61 -3.29
N GLU A 49 -13.87 -6.07 -4.50
CA GLU A 49 -14.85 -6.25 -5.58
C GLU A 49 -15.04 -7.73 -5.92
N MET A 50 -13.96 -8.50 -6.06
CA MET A 50 -14.05 -9.94 -6.32
C MET A 50 -14.76 -10.69 -5.19
N LEU A 51 -14.49 -10.37 -3.92
CA LEU A 51 -15.19 -10.99 -2.79
C LEU A 51 -16.68 -10.63 -2.79
N GLY A 52 -17.05 -9.37 -3.09
CA GLY A 52 -18.45 -8.94 -3.19
C GLY A 52 -19.20 -9.58 -4.38
N ASN A 53 -18.49 -9.83 -5.49
CA ASN A 53 -19.04 -10.54 -6.67
C ASN A 53 -19.15 -12.07 -6.46
N HIS A 54 -18.62 -12.60 -5.36
CA HIS A 54 -18.68 -14.01 -4.98
C HIS A 54 -19.52 -14.26 -3.70
N GLN A 55 -20.25 -13.25 -3.22
CA GLN A 55 -21.26 -13.35 -2.14
C GLN A 55 -22.67 -13.50 -2.71
#